data_AF-A0A958L6W4-F1
#
_entry.id   AF-A0A958L6W4-F1
#
_cell.length_a   1.000
_cell.length_b   1.000
_cell.length_c   1.000
_cell.angle_alpha   90.00
_cell.angle_beta   90.00
_cell.angle_gamma   90.00
#
_symmetry.space_group_name_H-M   'P 1'
#
loop_
_entity.id
_entity.type
_entity.pdbx_description
1 polymer ?
#
loop_
_entity_poly.entity_id
_entity_poly.type
_entity_poly.pdbx_seq_one_letter_code
_entity_poly.pdbx_strand_id
1 'polypeptide(L)'
;MKTKILDAGAVSMKHYHLKKGEKLKDIGEVTGEFCADSGSDEGQIGLMDEAINDAQSRSGADFISNATFYSTGKCVSLEGTGHKVTK
;
A
#
# COMPACT_ATOMS: atom_id res chain seq x y z
N MET A 1 1.45 16.75 -11.68
CA MET A 1 1.62 17.24 -10.29
C MET A 1 1.16 16.13 -9.37
N LYS A 2 1.94 15.79 -8.35
CA LYS A 2 1.57 14.79 -7.35
C LYS A 2 0.64 15.44 -6.32
N THR A 3 -0.57 14.94 -6.20
CA THR A 3 -1.61 15.49 -5.31
C THR A 3 -1.91 14.49 -4.22
N LYS A 4 -1.84 14.90 -2.96
CA LYS A 4 -2.20 14.03 -1.83
C LYS A 4 -3.70 13.73 -1.83
N ILE A 5 -4.05 12.45 -1.63
CA ILE A 5 -5.43 11.97 -1.57
C ILE A 5 -5.84 11.71 -0.11
N LEU A 6 -5.05 10.92 0.61
CA LEU A 6 -5.40 10.38 1.92
C LEU A 6 -4.14 10.10 2.75
N ASP A 7 -4.20 10.44 4.04
CA ASP A 7 -3.28 9.93 5.06
C ASP A 7 -3.97 8.78 5.80
N ALA A 8 -3.28 7.65 5.94
CA ALA A 8 -3.74 6.49 6.70
C ALA A 8 -2.69 6.13 7.76
N GLY A 9 -3.13 6.06 9.02
CA GLY A 9 -2.23 5.70 10.12
C GLY A 9 -1.62 4.30 9.94
N ALA A 10 -2.41 3.37 9.38
CA ALA A 10 -1.96 2.07 8.95
C ALA A 10 -2.76 1.56 7.75
N VAL A 11 -2.11 0.77 6.89
CA VAL A 11 -2.71 0.00 5.80
C VAL A 11 -2.31 -1.45 6.01
N SER A 12 -3.29 -2.33 6.10
CA SER A 12 -3.01 -3.76 6.16
C SER A 12 -2.99 -4.36 4.75
N MET A 13 -2.08 -5.31 4.53
CA MET A 13 -1.89 -5.93 3.22
C MET A 13 -2.27 -7.41 3.23
N LYS A 14 -1.83 -8.14 4.26
CA LYS A 14 -2.09 -9.60 4.36
C LYS A 14 -2.96 -10.02 5.53
N HIS A 15 -3.12 -9.15 6.53
CA HIS A 15 -3.79 -9.49 7.77
C HIS A 15 -4.82 -8.44 8.11
N TYR A 16 -6.04 -8.85 8.46
CA TYR A 16 -7.06 -7.90 8.89
C TYR A 16 -6.70 -7.23 10.23
N HIS A 17 -6.00 -7.95 11.10
CA HIS A 17 -5.55 -7.48 12.42
C HIS A 17 -4.32 -8.28 12.88
N LEU A 18 -3.61 -7.75 13.88
CA LEU A 18 -2.57 -8.49 14.60
C LEU A 18 -3.19 -9.42 15.63
N LYS A 19 -2.75 -10.68 15.66
CA LYS A 19 -3.16 -11.63 16.69
C LYS A 19 -2.44 -11.34 18.00
N LYS A 20 -2.99 -11.83 19.12
CA LYS A 20 -2.36 -11.71 20.44
C LYS A 20 -0.96 -12.34 20.43
N GLY A 21 0.04 -11.54 20.80
CA GLY A 21 1.45 -11.96 20.84
C GLY A 21 2.23 -11.66 19.56
N GLU A 22 1.56 -11.28 18.47
CA GLU A 22 2.25 -10.82 17.26
C GLU A 22 2.75 -9.39 17.43
N LYS A 23 3.88 -9.08 16.79
CA LYS A 23 4.51 -7.77 16.77
C LYS A 23 4.85 -7.36 15.34
N LEU A 24 4.85 -6.06 15.10
CA LEU A 24 5.37 -5.48 13.87
C LEU A 24 6.87 -5.27 13.99
N LYS A 25 7.62 -5.71 12.98
CA LYS A 25 9.03 -5.39 12.80
C LYS A 25 9.19 -4.53 11.56
N ASP A 26 9.75 -3.35 11.74
CA ASP A 26 10.09 -2.42 10.66
C ASP A 26 10.99 -3.10 9.62
N ILE A 27 10.63 -2.93 8.35
CA ILE A 27 11.45 -3.38 7.21
C ILE A 27 11.90 -2.24 6.30
N GLY A 28 11.64 -0.99 6.69
CA GLY A 28 12.05 0.20 5.97
C GLY A 28 10.92 0.86 5.18
N GLU A 29 11.29 1.80 4.32
CA GLU A 29 10.35 2.52 3.48
C GLU A 29 9.75 1.61 2.41
N VAL A 30 8.46 1.78 2.16
CA VAL A 30 7.72 1.04 1.14
C VAL A 30 6.97 2.01 0.26
N THR A 31 7.05 1.73 -1.04
CA THR A 31 6.31 2.46 -2.07
C THR A 31 5.58 1.47 -2.97
N GLY A 32 4.41 1.86 -3.46
CA GLY A 32 3.73 1.17 -4.54
C GLY A 32 3.06 2.16 -5.47
N GLU A 33 2.92 1.79 -6.73
CA GLU A 33 2.25 2.63 -7.72
C GLU A 33 1.44 1.76 -8.69
N PHE A 34 0.26 2.26 -9.02
CA PHE A 34 -0.55 1.71 -10.09
C PHE A 34 -1.08 2.83 -10.97
N CYS A 35 -0.96 2.64 -12.29
CA CYS A 35 -1.49 3.54 -13.30
C CYS A 35 -2.55 2.81 -14.10
N ALA A 36 -3.80 3.28 -14.03
CA ALA A 36 -4.84 2.71 -14.89
C ALA A 36 -4.60 3.09 -16.35
N ASP A 37 -4.55 2.09 -17.23
CA ASP A 37 -4.60 2.32 -18.65
C ASP A 37 -6.00 2.01 -19.17
N SER A 38 -6.63 3.02 -19.76
CA SER A 38 -8.02 3.03 -20.21
C SER A 38 -8.33 2.02 -21.34
N GLY A 39 -7.35 1.22 -21.77
CA GLY A 39 -7.47 0.28 -22.90
C GLY A 39 -7.25 -1.20 -22.57
N SER A 40 -6.68 -1.55 -21.42
CA SER A 40 -6.26 -2.94 -21.10
C SER A 40 -6.85 -3.51 -19.81
N ASP A 41 -7.52 -2.66 -19.04
CA ASP A 41 -7.83 -2.94 -17.65
C ASP A 41 -9.25 -3.54 -17.56
N GLU A 42 -9.33 -4.88 -17.44
CA GLU A 42 -10.59 -5.62 -17.29
C GLU A 42 -11.05 -5.68 -15.81
N GLY A 43 -12.26 -5.22 -15.51
CA GLY A 43 -12.89 -5.35 -14.18
C GLY A 43 -13.08 -4.05 -13.39
N GLN A 44 -13.65 -4.14 -12.18
CA GLN A 44 -13.68 -3.02 -11.22
C GLN A 44 -12.31 -2.95 -10.54
N ILE A 45 -11.46 -2.02 -10.97
CA ILE A 45 -10.11 -1.85 -10.43
C ILE A 45 -10.10 -0.72 -9.40
N GLY A 46 -9.75 -1.06 -8.16
CA GLY A 46 -9.48 -0.08 -7.11
C GLY A 46 -8.05 0.44 -7.24
N LEU A 47 -7.85 1.68 -7.70
CA LEU A 47 -6.52 2.24 -7.91
C LEU A 47 -5.63 2.21 -6.65
N MET A 48 -6.24 2.40 -5.47
CA MET A 48 -5.54 2.28 -4.19
C MET A 48 -5.20 0.82 -3.87
N ASP A 49 -6.12 -0.11 -4.10
CA ASP A 49 -5.90 -1.54 -3.84
C ASP A 49 -4.74 -2.08 -4.69
N GLU A 50 -4.66 -1.66 -5.96
CA GLU A 50 -3.55 -2.04 -6.83
C GLU A 50 -2.22 -1.40 -6.40
N ALA A 51 -2.22 -0.15 -5.97
CA ALA A 51 -1.01 0.48 -5.42
C ALA A 51 -0.55 -0.21 -4.12
N ILE A 52 -1.49 -0.66 -3.28
CA ILE A 52 -1.21 -1.47 -2.09
C ILE A 52 -0.64 -2.83 -2.48
N ASN A 53 -1.22 -3.48 -3.49
CA ASN A 53 -0.78 -4.79 -3.98
C ASN A 53 0.63 -4.73 -4.61
N ASP A 54 0.94 -3.68 -5.37
CA ASP A 54 2.29 -3.43 -5.91
C ASP A 54 3.30 -3.21 -4.76
N ALA A 55 2.95 -2.37 -3.77
CA ALA A 55 3.77 -2.15 -2.57
C ALA A 55 4.03 -3.47 -1.81
N GLN A 56 3.00 -4.29 -1.62
CA GLN A 56 3.09 -5.59 -0.97
C GLN A 56 4.00 -6.54 -1.75
N SER A 57 3.84 -6.62 -3.06
CA SER A 57 4.56 -7.55 -3.93
C SER A 57 6.06 -7.25 -3.97
N ARG A 58 6.44 -5.97 -3.93
CA ARG A 58 7.85 -5.54 -3.95
C ARG A 58 8.54 -5.68 -2.59
N SER A 59 7.88 -5.23 -1.53
CA SER A 59 8.48 -5.17 -0.18
C SER A 59 8.31 -6.47 0.61
N GLY A 60 7.29 -7.26 0.28
CA GLY A 60 6.84 -8.39 1.09
C GLY A 60 6.32 -7.97 2.47
N ALA A 61 6.03 -6.68 2.68
CA ALA A 61 5.44 -6.16 3.90
C ALA A 61 4.04 -6.75 4.13
N ASP A 62 3.67 -6.81 5.41
CA ASP A 62 2.38 -7.30 5.88
C ASP A 62 1.47 -6.13 6.31
N PHE A 63 2.08 -5.00 6.72
CA PHE A 63 1.44 -3.73 7.05
C PHE A 63 2.31 -2.55 6.59
N ILE A 64 1.70 -1.39 6.36
CA ILE A 64 2.38 -0.09 6.19
C ILE A 64 1.85 0.88 7.25
N SER A 65 2.72 1.57 7.97
CA SER A 65 2.35 2.67 8.87
C SER A 65 2.66 4.02 8.25
N ASN A 66 1.98 5.09 8.70
CA ASN A 66 2.14 6.44 8.18
C ASN A 66 1.99 6.48 6.64
N ALA A 67 1.04 5.70 6.15
CA ALA A 67 0.76 5.56 4.73
C ALA A 67 0.18 6.87 4.18
N THR A 68 0.71 7.35 3.06
CA THR A 68 0.16 8.47 2.32
C THR A 68 -0.12 8.04 0.89
N PHE A 69 -1.36 8.25 0.45
CA PHE A 69 -1.77 8.02 -0.94
C PHE A 69 -1.73 9.32 -1.73
N TYR A 70 -1.23 9.24 -2.95
CA TYR A 70 -1.15 10.35 -3.88
C TYR A 70 -1.72 9.98 -5.24
N SER A 71 -2.23 10.97 -5.96
CA SER A 71 -2.63 10.86 -7.36
C SER A 71 -1.65 11.63 -8.23
N THR A 72 -1.24 11.02 -9.34
CA THR A 72 -0.47 11.67 -10.41
C THR A 72 -1.06 11.26 -11.77
N GLY A 73 -1.91 12.12 -12.35
CA GLY A 73 -2.58 11.81 -13.61
C GLY A 73 -3.55 10.63 -13.45
N LYS A 74 -3.30 9.52 -14.16
CA LYS A 74 -4.08 8.27 -14.05
C LYS A 74 -3.52 7.30 -13.01
N CYS A 75 -2.49 7.71 -12.27
CA CYS A 75 -1.80 6.86 -11.31
C CYS A 75 -2.20 7.19 -9.87
N VAL A 76 -2.23 6.16 -9.04
CA VAL A 76 -2.24 6.26 -7.58
C VAL A 76 -0.95 5.64 -7.05
N SER A 77 -0.29 6.35 -6.15
CA SER A 77 0.91 5.87 -5.46
C SER A 77 0.69 5.86 -3.95
N LEU A 78 1.33 4.93 -3.27
CA LEU A 78 1.37 4.77 -1.82
C LEU A 78 2.82 4.89 -1.34
N GLU A 79 3.03 5.63 -0.26
CA GLU A 79 4.33 5.75 0.43
C GLU A 79 4.12 5.58 1.94
N GLY A 80 5.04 4.91 2.63
CA GLY A 80 5.02 4.78 4.09
C GLY A 80 6.13 3.87 4.62
N THR A 81 6.01 3.44 5.87
CA THR A 81 6.97 2.50 6.49
C THR A 81 6.37 1.10 6.53
N GLY A 82 7.03 0.14 5.88
CA GLY A 82 6.61 -1.25 5.85
C GLY A 82 6.99 -2.02 7.10
N HIS A 83 6.16 -3.00 7.44
CA HIS A 83 6.33 -3.87 8.59
C HIS A 83 6.07 -5.32 8.22
N LYS A 84 6.78 -6.25 8.85
CA LYS A 84 6.42 -7.68 8.87
C LYS A 84 5.88 -8.12 10.20
N VAL A 85 4.97 -9.08 10.16
CA VAL A 85 4.48 -9.76 11.36
C VAL A 85 5.56 -10.71 11.88
N THR A 86 5.84 -10.59 13.18
CA THR A 86 6.77 -11.45 13.92
C THR A 86 6.10 -11.97 15.18
N LYS A 87 6.62 -13.08 15.73
CA LYS A 87 6.16 -13.67 17.00
C LYS A 87 7.10 -13.27 18.14
#